data_AF-A0A3S2BMJ7-F1
#
_entry.id   AF-A0A3S2BMJ7-F1
#
_cell.length_a   1.000
_cell.length_b   1.000
_cell.length_c   1.000
_cell.angle_alpha   90.00
_cell.angle_beta   90.00
_cell.angle_gamma   90.00
#
_symmetry.space_group_name_H-M   'P 1'
#
loop_
_entity.id
_entity.type
_entity.pdbx_description
1 polymer ?
#
loop_
_entity_poly.entity_id
_entity_poly.type
_entity_poly.pdbx_seq_one_letter_code
_entity_poly.pdbx_strand_id
1 'polypeptide(L)'
;LMIVRGDGALITAEFARARPIETILSGPAASLVGARYMTGIDDAVVSDIGGTTTDIAVLDGGRLRLDPEGATVGGMRTMVEAVAMRTFGLGGDSEVSLHERSLTSTIVLGPRRLVPLALAAVKHDDAIYKGLKRQLLSPNTSRLDGRFALRTGVPERLAAGLTVTEARLYADISAIPAALDRLLVSTSQVATLNRLVARGLVHIAGFTPSDAAHVLGRQDNWDPVAARL
;
A
#
# COMPACT_ATOMS: atom_id res chain seq x y z
N LEU A 1 -2.59 28.53 10.37
CA LEU A 1 -2.24 27.22 9.77
C LEU A 1 -0.76 27.24 9.41
N MET A 2 0.00 26.27 9.91
CA MET A 2 1.41 26.06 9.54
C MET A 2 1.53 24.81 8.67
N ILE A 3 2.53 24.76 7.79
CA ILE A 3 2.79 23.66 6.87
C ILE A 3 4.26 23.25 7.02
N VAL A 4 4.55 21.95 6.93
CA VAL A 4 5.93 21.42 6.98
C VAL A 4 6.55 21.47 5.58
N ARG A 5 7.83 21.85 5.49
CA ARG A 5 8.66 21.81 4.27
C ARG A 5 9.44 20.50 4.15
N GLY A 6 10.02 20.25 2.98
CA GLY A 6 10.88 19.08 2.72
C GLY A 6 12.16 19.01 3.57
N ASP A 7 12.54 20.11 4.23
CA ASP A 7 13.66 20.23 5.17
C ASP A 7 13.23 20.14 6.65
N GLY A 8 11.94 19.89 6.92
CA GLY A 8 11.37 19.79 8.26
C GLY A 8 11.01 21.14 8.92
N ALA A 9 11.28 22.27 8.25
CA ALA A 9 10.91 23.59 8.77
C ALA A 9 9.39 23.85 8.65
N LEU A 10 8.87 24.75 9.49
CA LEU A 10 7.47 25.18 9.44
C LEU A 10 7.33 26.52 8.69
N ILE A 11 6.37 26.58 7.77
CA ILE A 11 6.02 27.76 6.98
C ILE A 11 4.54 28.12 7.11
N THR A 12 4.20 29.36 6.75
CA THR A 12 2.81 29.80 6.71
C THR A 12 2.08 29.20 5.51
N ALA A 13 0.76 29.04 5.62
CA ALA A 13 -0.07 28.61 4.50
C ALA A 13 -0.05 29.60 3.31
N GLU A 14 0.21 30.88 3.57
CA GLU A 14 0.39 31.89 2.51
C GLU A 14 1.68 31.64 1.74
N PHE A 15 2.79 31.36 2.43
CA PHE A 15 4.06 31.03 1.79
C PHE A 15 3.96 29.74 0.95
N ALA A 16 3.34 28.69 1.50
CA ALA A 16 3.13 27.43 0.79
C ALA A 16 2.27 27.62 -0.48
N ARG A 17 1.26 28.50 -0.43
CA ARG A 17 0.45 28.82 -1.61
C ARG A 17 1.24 29.56 -2.68
N ALA A 18 2.13 30.46 -2.28
CA ALA A 18 3.01 31.16 -3.22
C ALA A 18 4.12 30.25 -3.79
N ARG A 19 4.56 29.23 -3.03
CA ARG A 19 5.66 28.33 -3.38
C ARG A 19 5.33 26.87 -3.04
N PRO A 20 4.38 26.23 -3.75
CA PRO A 20 3.93 24.87 -3.42
C PRO A 20 5.03 23.83 -3.59
N ILE A 21 6.05 24.12 -4.42
CA ILE A 21 7.20 23.21 -4.58
C ILE A 21 7.99 23.02 -3.28
N GLU A 22 7.93 23.97 -2.34
CA GLU A 22 8.63 23.90 -1.04
C GLU A 22 8.06 22.83 -0.10
N THR A 23 6.87 22.30 -0.41
CA THR A 23 6.21 21.25 0.40
C THR A 23 6.52 19.84 -0.10
N ILE A 24 7.36 19.72 -1.14
CA ILE A 24 7.86 18.44 -1.63
C ILE A 24 8.54 17.66 -0.50
N LEU A 25 8.26 16.35 -0.40
CA LEU A 25 8.86 15.47 0.63
C LEU A 25 8.65 15.93 2.09
N SER A 26 7.65 16.78 2.34
CA SER A 26 7.33 17.28 3.70
C SER A 26 6.83 16.19 4.66
N GLY A 27 6.15 15.16 4.16
CA GLY A 27 5.69 14.02 4.95
C GLY A 27 6.85 13.26 5.61
N PRO A 28 7.78 12.70 4.82
CA PRO A 28 8.96 12.02 5.38
C PRO A 28 9.83 12.94 6.27
N ALA A 29 9.97 14.22 5.90
CA ALA A 29 10.69 15.18 6.75
C ALA A 29 10.02 15.33 8.13
N ALA A 30 8.68 15.42 8.18
CA ALA A 30 7.93 15.44 9.43
C ALA A 30 8.12 14.14 10.24
N SER A 31 8.10 12.97 9.59
CA SER A 31 8.35 11.68 10.23
C SER A 31 9.73 11.62 10.89
N LEU A 32 10.76 12.15 10.24
CA LEU A 32 12.13 12.17 10.77
C LEU A 32 12.28 13.12 11.96
N VAL A 33 11.70 14.32 11.87
CA VAL A 33 11.65 15.26 12.99
C VAL A 33 10.91 14.64 14.19
N GLY A 34 9.79 13.96 13.92
CA GLY A 34 9.03 13.23 14.92
C GLY A 34 9.82 12.09 15.55
N ALA A 35 10.52 11.28 14.73
CA ALA A 35 11.36 10.17 15.21
C ALA A 35 12.46 10.66 16.16
N ARG A 36 13.18 11.73 15.79
CA ARG A 36 14.16 12.35 16.68
C ARG A 36 13.51 12.84 17.98
N TYR A 37 12.38 13.55 17.87
CA TYR A 37 11.68 14.08 19.04
C TYR A 37 11.25 12.99 20.02
N MET A 38 10.72 11.86 19.51
CA MET A 38 10.25 10.75 20.34
C MET A 38 11.38 9.93 20.95
N THR A 39 12.50 9.76 20.25
CA THR A 39 13.59 8.87 20.66
C THR A 39 14.73 9.59 21.39
N GLY A 40 14.91 10.89 21.16
CA GLY A 40 16.06 11.65 21.63
C GLY A 40 17.39 11.25 20.97
N ILE A 41 17.36 10.46 19.89
CA ILE A 41 18.56 9.98 19.20
C ILE A 41 18.94 10.99 18.12
N ASP A 42 20.17 11.52 18.21
CA ASP A 42 20.70 12.51 17.27
C ASP A 42 21.32 11.88 16.02
N ASP A 43 21.91 10.70 16.14
CA ASP A 43 22.53 9.96 15.04
C ASP A 43 21.77 8.65 14.80
N ALA A 44 20.99 8.59 13.72
CA ALA A 44 20.13 7.44 13.45
C ALA A 44 19.86 7.23 11.96
N VAL A 45 19.60 5.98 11.59
CA VAL A 45 18.89 5.65 10.36
C VAL A 45 17.42 5.46 10.73
N VAL A 46 16.55 6.25 10.10
CA VAL A 46 15.11 6.18 10.31
C VAL A 46 14.48 5.53 9.08
N SER A 47 13.62 4.55 9.33
CA SER A 47 12.83 3.86 8.32
C SER A 47 11.35 4.10 8.60
N ASP A 48 10.73 4.99 7.83
CA ASP A 48 9.30 5.25 7.88
C ASP A 48 8.58 4.29 6.91
N ILE A 49 7.82 3.34 7.47
CA ILE A 49 7.13 2.30 6.69
C ILE A 49 5.63 2.62 6.68
N GLY A 50 5.16 3.10 5.52
CA GLY A 50 3.74 3.25 5.25
C GLY A 50 3.12 1.98 4.66
N GLY A 51 1.86 2.09 4.19
CA GLY A 51 1.19 0.98 3.50
C GLY A 51 1.82 0.64 2.15
N THR A 52 2.28 1.63 1.37
CA THR A 52 2.79 1.38 0.01
C THR A 52 4.30 1.50 -0.11
N THR A 53 4.92 2.38 0.67
CA THR A 53 6.33 2.74 0.54
C THR A 53 7.05 2.71 1.87
N THR A 54 8.37 2.58 1.80
CA THR A 54 9.29 2.74 2.93
C THR A 54 10.28 3.83 2.58
N ASP A 55 10.33 4.87 3.39
CA ASP A 55 11.26 5.99 3.25
C ASP A 55 12.38 5.86 4.27
N ILE A 56 13.63 5.82 3.79
CA ILE A 56 14.82 5.68 4.62
C ILE A 56 15.65 6.95 4.54
N ALA A 57 15.97 7.55 5.68
CA ALA A 57 16.84 8.72 5.76
C ALA A 57 17.73 8.68 7.01
N VAL A 58 18.70 9.59 7.04
CA VAL A 58 19.73 9.65 8.08
C VAL A 58 19.59 10.95 8.87
N LEU A 59 19.60 10.80 10.19
CA LEU A 59 19.83 11.86 11.17
C LEU A 59 21.32 11.89 11.51
N ASP A 60 21.91 13.08 11.48
CA ASP A 60 23.33 13.34 11.71
C ASP A 60 23.45 14.56 12.64
N GLY A 61 23.91 14.35 13.88
CA GLY A 61 23.96 15.39 14.91
C GLY A 61 22.61 16.05 15.18
N GLY A 62 21.52 15.28 15.10
CA GLY A 62 20.16 15.76 15.35
C GLY A 62 19.55 16.56 14.20
N ARG A 63 20.21 16.60 13.04
CA ARG A 63 19.73 17.27 11.84
C ARG A 63 19.44 16.27 10.72
N LEU A 64 18.49 16.64 9.87
CA LEU A 64 18.22 15.91 8.64
C LEU A 64 19.40 16.13 7.67
N ARG A 65 19.88 15.06 7.06
CA ARG A 65 20.74 15.22 5.88
C ARG A 65 19.90 15.74 4.71
N LEU A 66 20.33 16.84 4.11
CA LEU A 66 19.68 17.45 2.96
C LEU A 66 20.44 17.06 1.69
N ASP A 67 19.73 16.91 0.56
CA ASP A 67 20.35 16.75 -0.75
C ASP A 67 20.52 18.15 -1.37
N PRO A 68 21.76 18.68 -1.48
CA PRO A 68 22.00 20.01 -2.04
C PRO A 68 21.70 20.09 -3.53
N GLU A 69 21.62 18.96 -4.23
CA GLU A 69 21.17 18.90 -5.63
C GLU A 69 19.64 18.85 -5.74
N GLY A 70 18.93 18.84 -4.61
CA GLY A 70 17.48 18.89 -4.49
C GLY A 70 16.77 17.56 -4.72
N ALA A 71 15.43 17.56 -4.59
CA ALA A 71 14.63 16.33 -4.73
C ALA A 71 14.50 15.86 -6.19
N THR A 72 14.35 14.55 -6.41
CA THR A 72 13.98 13.98 -7.72
C THR A 72 12.48 13.63 -7.74
N VAL A 73 11.72 14.18 -8.70
CA VAL A 73 10.29 13.88 -8.90
C VAL A 73 10.03 13.50 -10.34
N GLY A 74 9.39 12.35 -10.57
CA GLY A 74 9.08 11.89 -11.92
C GLY A 74 10.31 11.75 -12.82
N GLY A 75 11.48 11.45 -12.23
CA GLY A 75 12.75 11.38 -12.94
C GLY A 75 13.44 12.73 -13.20
N MET A 76 12.84 13.85 -12.78
CA MET A 76 13.38 15.20 -12.94
C MET A 76 13.97 15.71 -11.63
N ARG A 77 15.19 16.25 -11.67
CA ARG A 77 15.83 16.90 -10.52
C ARG A 77 15.24 18.30 -10.32
N THR A 78 14.88 18.63 -9.08
CA THR A 78 14.36 19.93 -8.68
C THR A 78 15.46 20.77 -8.03
N MET A 79 15.37 22.10 -8.09
CA MET A 79 16.32 23.01 -7.40
C MET A 79 15.86 23.36 -5.97
N VAL A 80 15.05 22.51 -5.36
CA VAL A 80 14.51 22.74 -4.01
C VAL A 80 15.20 21.79 -3.05
N GLU A 81 15.85 22.38 -2.06
CA GLU A 81 16.51 21.64 -0.97
C GLU A 81 15.46 20.80 -0.22
N ALA A 82 15.74 19.51 -0.10
CA ALA A 82 14.86 18.56 0.57
C ALA A 82 15.71 17.50 1.27
N VAL A 83 15.08 16.78 2.19
CA VAL A 83 15.75 15.69 2.89
C VAL A 83 16.27 14.63 1.92
N ALA A 84 17.53 14.25 2.10
CA ALA A 84 18.16 13.16 1.38
C ALA A 84 17.60 11.84 1.92
N MET A 85 16.77 11.19 1.10
CA MET A 85 16.13 9.92 1.45
C MET A 85 16.18 8.93 0.30
N ARG A 86 15.93 7.67 0.62
CA ARG A 86 15.64 6.62 -0.36
C ARG A 86 14.26 6.05 -0.10
N THR A 87 13.42 6.11 -1.14
CA THR A 87 12.09 5.50 -1.11
C THR A 87 12.13 4.13 -1.78
N PHE A 88 11.61 3.12 -1.09
CA PHE A 88 11.38 1.79 -1.61
C PHE A 88 9.88 1.57 -1.80
N GLY A 89 9.48 0.98 -2.92
CA GLY A 89 8.08 0.63 -3.23
C GLY A 89 7.57 -0.60 -2.47
N LEU A 90 7.95 -0.73 -1.20
CA LEU A 90 7.55 -1.80 -0.30
C LEU A 90 7.02 -1.17 0.99
N GLY A 91 5.88 -1.66 1.46
CA GLY A 91 5.23 -1.20 2.67
C GLY A 91 4.37 -2.28 3.31
N GLY A 92 3.54 -1.90 4.27
CA GLY A 92 2.65 -2.80 4.99
C GLY A 92 1.62 -3.51 4.10
N ASP A 93 1.22 -2.89 3.00
CA ASP A 93 0.14 -3.36 2.14
C ASP A 93 0.68 -4.01 0.85
N SER A 94 1.99 -4.24 0.77
CA SER A 94 2.61 -4.92 -0.36
C SER A 94 2.04 -6.33 -0.54
N GLU A 95 1.75 -6.67 -1.80
CA GLU A 95 1.25 -7.99 -2.17
C GLU A 95 2.27 -9.07 -1.81
N VAL A 96 1.84 -10.07 -1.04
CA VAL A 96 2.61 -11.28 -0.78
C VAL A 96 2.30 -12.31 -1.87
N SER A 97 3.35 -12.81 -2.51
CA SER A 97 3.24 -13.85 -3.53
C SER A 97 4.27 -14.96 -3.30
N LEU A 98 3.93 -16.17 -3.73
CA LEU A 98 4.82 -17.33 -3.69
C LEU A 98 5.41 -17.56 -5.08
N HIS A 99 6.72 -17.58 -5.19
CA HIS A 99 7.42 -17.96 -6.41
C HIS A 99 7.98 -19.37 -6.23
N GLU A 100 7.42 -20.32 -6.99
CA GLU A 100 7.87 -21.71 -7.01
C GLU A 100 8.84 -21.91 -8.18
N ARG A 101 10.07 -22.29 -7.88
CA ARG A 101 11.06 -22.71 -8.89
C ARG A 101 11.53 -24.12 -8.54
N SER A 102 10.96 -25.14 -9.21
CA SER A 102 11.24 -26.59 -9.15
C SER A 102 11.49 -27.24 -7.77
N LEU A 103 12.44 -26.75 -6.98
CA LEU A 103 12.84 -27.26 -5.67
C LEU A 103 12.83 -26.20 -4.55
N THR A 104 12.61 -24.92 -4.88
CA THR A 104 12.55 -23.83 -3.88
C THR A 104 11.29 -23.00 -4.05
N SER A 105 10.65 -22.69 -2.92
CA SER A 105 9.56 -21.73 -2.83
C SER A 105 10.07 -20.49 -2.14
N THR A 106 9.94 -19.32 -2.77
CA THR A 106 10.35 -18.05 -2.17
C THR A 106 9.14 -17.13 -2.03
N ILE A 107 9.02 -16.50 -0.86
CA ILE A 107 8.06 -15.42 -0.65
C ILE A 107 8.61 -14.15 -1.29
N VAL A 108 7.78 -13.48 -2.07
CA VAL A 108 8.09 -12.22 -2.75
C VAL A 108 7.07 -11.16 -2.32
N LEU A 109 7.55 -9.97 -2.04
CA LEU A 109 6.75 -8.81 -1.65
C LEU A 109 6.71 -7.78 -2.78
N GLY A 110 5.52 -7.27 -3.09
CA GLY A 110 5.31 -6.20 -4.06
C GLY A 110 5.56 -6.62 -5.52
N PRO A 111 5.64 -5.65 -6.46
CA PRO A 111 5.52 -4.20 -6.26
C PRO A 111 4.07 -3.72 -6.10
N ARG A 112 3.09 -4.61 -6.26
CA ARG A 112 1.67 -4.27 -6.11
C ARG A 112 1.32 -4.10 -4.64
N ARG A 113 0.27 -3.33 -4.37
CA ARG A 113 -0.39 -3.30 -3.06
C ARG A 113 -1.74 -4.00 -3.11
N LEU A 114 -2.14 -4.59 -2.00
CA LEU A 114 -3.48 -5.12 -1.75
C LEU A 114 -4.15 -4.32 -0.62
N VAL A 115 -5.44 -4.53 -0.42
CA VAL A 115 -6.10 -4.15 0.84
C VAL A 115 -5.84 -5.27 1.86
N PRO A 116 -5.25 -4.99 3.04
CA PRO A 116 -5.04 -6.01 4.07
C PRO A 116 -6.36 -6.69 4.47
N LEU A 117 -6.32 -7.99 4.75
CA LEU A 117 -7.51 -8.75 5.16
C LEU A 117 -8.09 -8.23 6.48
N ALA A 118 -7.23 -7.88 7.44
CA ALA A 118 -7.60 -7.26 8.70
C ALA A 118 -8.40 -5.97 8.48
N LEU A 119 -7.95 -5.12 7.56
CA LEU A 119 -8.64 -3.87 7.22
C LEU A 119 -9.93 -4.13 6.43
N ALA A 120 -9.92 -5.10 5.51
CA ALA A 120 -11.09 -5.45 4.72
C ALA A 120 -12.22 -5.98 5.61
N ALA A 121 -11.90 -6.79 6.63
CA ALA A 121 -12.86 -7.34 7.57
C ALA A 121 -13.52 -6.27 8.44
N VAL A 122 -12.80 -5.23 8.85
CA VAL A 122 -13.39 -4.08 9.58
C VAL A 122 -14.56 -3.45 8.81
N LYS A 123 -14.51 -3.44 7.47
CA LYS A 123 -15.55 -2.84 6.62
C LYS A 123 -16.56 -3.84 6.06
N HIS A 124 -16.16 -5.09 5.89
CA HIS A 124 -16.90 -6.10 5.13
C HIS A 124 -16.92 -7.47 5.82
N ASP A 125 -16.97 -7.45 7.16
CA ASP A 125 -16.97 -8.58 8.09
C ASP A 125 -17.57 -9.86 7.50
N ASP A 126 -18.90 -9.93 7.32
CA ASP A 126 -19.60 -11.14 6.84
C ASP A 126 -19.02 -11.69 5.53
N ALA A 127 -18.72 -10.82 4.55
CA ALA A 127 -18.23 -11.25 3.25
C ALA A 127 -16.81 -11.85 3.32
N ILE A 128 -15.92 -11.21 4.08
CA ILE A 128 -14.54 -11.67 4.27
C ILE A 128 -14.53 -12.98 5.07
N TYR A 129 -15.20 -13.02 6.22
CA TYR A 129 -15.23 -14.20 7.08
C TYR A 129 -15.87 -15.41 6.41
N LYS A 130 -16.99 -15.22 5.72
CA LYS A 130 -17.66 -16.30 4.99
C LYS A 130 -16.78 -16.85 3.86
N GLY A 131 -16.02 -15.98 3.20
CA GLY A 131 -15.04 -16.39 2.18
C GLY A 131 -13.89 -17.18 2.78
N LEU A 132 -13.21 -16.63 3.79
CA LEU A 132 -12.04 -17.21 4.44
C LEU A 132 -12.37 -18.55 5.11
N LYS A 133 -13.41 -18.61 5.95
CA LYS A 133 -13.80 -19.85 6.64
C LYS A 133 -14.16 -20.97 5.66
N ARG A 134 -14.82 -20.63 4.55
CA ARG A 134 -15.14 -21.60 3.50
C ARG A 134 -13.87 -22.11 2.83
N GLN A 135 -12.93 -21.23 2.48
CA GLN A 135 -11.66 -21.62 1.85
C GLN A 135 -10.83 -22.48 2.79
N LEU A 136 -10.78 -22.15 4.08
CA LEU A 136 -10.08 -22.94 5.11
C LEU A 136 -10.61 -24.37 5.26
N LEU A 137 -11.92 -24.56 5.05
CA LEU A 137 -12.56 -25.88 5.08
C LEU A 137 -12.48 -26.63 3.74
N SER A 138 -11.91 -26.03 2.69
CA SER A 138 -11.73 -26.67 1.38
C SER A 138 -10.63 -27.72 1.46
N PRO A 139 -10.83 -28.95 0.93
CA PRO A 139 -9.79 -29.96 0.90
C PRO A 139 -8.67 -29.62 -0.10
N ASN A 140 -8.96 -28.77 -1.08
CA ASN A 140 -8.00 -28.34 -2.11
C ASN A 140 -7.65 -26.87 -1.91
N THR A 141 -6.35 -26.60 -1.82
CA THR A 141 -5.80 -25.23 -1.77
C THR A 141 -5.68 -24.64 -3.16
N SER A 142 -5.96 -23.34 -3.27
CA SER A 142 -5.87 -22.56 -4.49
C SER A 142 -4.97 -21.33 -4.28
N ARG A 143 -4.29 -20.89 -5.35
CA ARG A 143 -3.56 -19.61 -5.34
C ARG A 143 -4.47 -18.39 -5.21
N LEU A 144 -5.78 -18.60 -5.32
CA LEU A 144 -6.82 -17.58 -5.15
C LEU A 144 -7.39 -17.53 -3.72
N ASP A 145 -7.01 -18.47 -2.86
CA ASP A 145 -7.46 -18.47 -1.47
C ASP A 145 -6.93 -17.24 -0.73
N GLY A 146 -7.73 -16.73 0.21
CA GLY A 146 -7.44 -15.50 0.93
C GLY A 146 -7.48 -14.24 0.06
N ARG A 147 -7.94 -14.31 -1.20
CA ARG A 147 -8.00 -13.15 -2.11
C ARG A 147 -9.44 -12.80 -2.48
N PHE A 148 -9.73 -11.51 -2.48
CA PHE A 148 -11.06 -10.97 -2.79
C PHE A 148 -10.97 -9.78 -3.74
N ALA A 149 -11.94 -9.61 -4.63
CA ALA A 149 -12.07 -8.40 -5.45
C ALA A 149 -13.25 -7.55 -4.99
N LEU A 150 -13.06 -6.23 -5.01
CA LEU A 150 -14.09 -5.24 -4.74
C LEU A 150 -13.89 -4.00 -5.62
N ARG A 151 -14.97 -3.30 -5.96
CA ARG A 151 -14.89 -2.02 -6.67
C ARG A 151 -14.20 -0.96 -5.81
N THR A 152 -13.44 -0.09 -6.46
CA THR A 152 -12.78 1.05 -5.78
C THR A 152 -13.73 2.20 -5.47
N GLY A 153 -14.90 2.23 -6.10
CA GLY A 153 -15.87 3.33 -5.98
C GLY A 153 -15.53 4.55 -6.84
N VAL A 154 -14.57 4.42 -7.77
CA VAL A 154 -14.24 5.52 -8.69
C VAL A 154 -15.39 5.80 -9.68
N PRO A 155 -15.49 7.04 -10.22
CA PRO A 155 -16.57 7.41 -11.15
C PRO A 155 -16.62 6.52 -12.39
N GLU A 156 -17.83 6.17 -12.84
CA GLU A 156 -18.05 5.25 -13.97
C GLU A 156 -17.37 5.66 -15.28
N ARG A 157 -17.14 6.97 -15.49
CA ARG A 157 -16.37 7.47 -16.64
C ARG A 157 -14.97 6.86 -16.76
N LEU A 158 -14.35 6.44 -15.66
CA LEU A 158 -13.04 5.77 -15.68
C LEU A 158 -13.12 4.32 -16.17
N ALA A 159 -14.33 3.73 -16.21
CA ALA A 159 -14.61 2.44 -16.80
C ALA A 159 -14.94 2.51 -18.31
N ALA A 160 -14.87 3.69 -18.93
CA ALA A 160 -15.00 3.81 -20.38
C ALA A 160 -13.86 3.07 -21.12
N GLY A 161 -14.14 2.50 -22.29
CA GLY A 161 -13.13 1.81 -23.12
C GLY A 161 -12.67 0.46 -22.56
N LEU A 162 -13.45 -0.19 -21.71
CA LEU A 162 -13.23 -1.60 -21.36
C LEU A 162 -13.55 -2.49 -22.56
N THR A 163 -12.75 -3.53 -22.75
CA THR A 163 -13.09 -4.62 -23.67
C THR A 163 -14.35 -5.35 -23.18
N VAL A 164 -15.02 -6.10 -24.07
CA VAL A 164 -16.24 -6.86 -23.71
C VAL A 164 -16.00 -7.78 -22.51
N THR A 165 -14.84 -8.44 -22.46
CA THR A 165 -14.44 -9.35 -21.38
C THR A 165 -14.17 -8.63 -20.06
N GLU A 166 -13.55 -7.45 -20.12
CA GLU A 166 -13.30 -6.62 -18.93
C GLU A 166 -14.60 -6.02 -18.38
N ALA A 167 -15.46 -5.51 -19.26
CA ALA A 167 -16.75 -4.94 -18.88
C ALA A 167 -17.64 -6.00 -18.20
N ARG A 168 -17.65 -7.23 -18.71
CA ARG A 168 -18.39 -8.34 -18.10
C ARG A 168 -17.88 -8.67 -16.70
N LEU A 169 -16.57 -8.88 -16.54
CA LEU A 169 -15.99 -9.16 -15.23
C LEU A 169 -16.18 -7.99 -14.25
N TYR A 170 -16.06 -6.75 -14.72
CA TYR A 170 -16.28 -5.57 -13.90
C TYR A 170 -17.74 -5.42 -13.44
N ALA A 171 -18.70 -5.82 -14.28
CA ALA A 171 -20.12 -5.87 -13.92
C ALA A 171 -20.40 -6.86 -12.78
N ASP A 172 -19.68 -7.98 -12.74
CA ASP A 172 -19.82 -9.03 -11.72
C ASP A 172 -19.17 -8.64 -10.37
N ILE A 173 -18.28 -7.64 -10.35
CA ILE A 173 -17.62 -7.15 -9.13
C ILE A 173 -18.45 -6.03 -8.52
N SER A 174 -18.70 -6.07 -7.21
CA SER A 174 -19.48 -5.06 -6.48
C SER A 174 -18.62 -4.32 -5.44
N ALA A 175 -19.23 -3.42 -4.65
CA ALA A 175 -18.57 -2.83 -3.48
C ALA A 175 -18.34 -3.83 -2.34
N ILE A 176 -19.09 -4.94 -2.31
CA ILE A 176 -18.89 -6.03 -1.35
C ILE A 176 -17.81 -6.97 -1.90
N PRO A 177 -16.76 -7.30 -1.12
CA PRO A 177 -15.70 -8.21 -1.54
C PRO A 177 -16.22 -9.58 -1.95
N ALA A 178 -15.84 -10.02 -3.14
CA ALA A 178 -16.12 -11.37 -3.65
C ALA A 178 -14.84 -12.21 -3.69
N ALA A 179 -14.87 -13.41 -3.11
CA ALA A 179 -13.74 -14.34 -3.10
C ALA A 179 -13.35 -14.73 -4.54
N LEU A 180 -12.06 -14.64 -4.88
CA LEU A 180 -11.60 -14.80 -6.26
C LEU A 180 -11.84 -16.20 -6.83
N ASP A 181 -11.79 -17.24 -5.99
CA ASP A 181 -12.04 -18.62 -6.40
C ASP A 181 -13.50 -18.89 -6.82
N ARG A 182 -14.45 -18.03 -6.42
CA ARG A 182 -15.84 -18.06 -6.89
C ARG A 182 -16.13 -17.05 -7.99
N LEU A 183 -15.47 -15.89 -7.95
CA LEU A 183 -15.64 -14.84 -8.94
C LEU A 183 -15.03 -15.22 -10.30
N LEU A 184 -13.87 -15.87 -10.29
CA LEU A 184 -13.14 -16.23 -11.51
C LEU A 184 -13.48 -17.67 -11.89
N VAL A 185 -14.06 -17.83 -13.07
CA VAL A 185 -14.48 -19.12 -13.64
C VAL A 185 -13.33 -19.79 -14.41
N SER A 186 -12.31 -19.01 -14.81
CA SER A 186 -11.13 -19.52 -15.51
C SER A 186 -9.85 -18.75 -15.16
N THR A 187 -8.70 -19.38 -15.36
CA THR A 187 -7.38 -18.76 -15.18
C THR A 187 -7.15 -17.56 -16.10
N SER A 188 -7.77 -17.53 -17.28
CA SER A 188 -7.66 -16.39 -18.21
C SER A 188 -8.32 -15.12 -17.67
N GLN A 189 -9.29 -15.23 -16.75
CA GLN A 189 -9.89 -14.07 -16.10
C GLN A 189 -8.97 -13.40 -15.07
N VAL A 190 -7.92 -14.07 -14.58
CA VAL A 190 -6.91 -13.46 -13.69
C VAL A 190 -6.19 -12.31 -14.38
N ALA A 191 -5.79 -12.49 -15.63
CA ALA A 191 -5.15 -11.42 -16.42
C ALA A 191 -6.11 -10.25 -16.66
N THR A 192 -7.40 -10.53 -16.84
CA THR A 192 -8.45 -9.53 -17.03
C THR A 192 -8.68 -8.72 -15.74
N LEU A 193 -8.78 -9.40 -14.60
CA LEU A 193 -8.84 -8.76 -13.29
C LEU A 193 -7.63 -7.86 -13.05
N ASN A 194 -6.43 -8.34 -13.37
CA ASN A 194 -5.20 -7.56 -13.22
C ASN A 194 -5.22 -6.26 -14.02
N ARG A 195 -5.81 -6.25 -15.23
CA ARG A 195 -5.99 -5.01 -16.01
C ARG A 195 -6.98 -4.05 -15.36
N LEU A 196 -8.08 -4.56 -14.79
CA LEU A 196 -9.04 -3.74 -14.03
C LEU A 196 -8.38 -3.10 -12.80
N VAL A 197 -7.52 -3.85 -12.10
CA VAL A 197 -6.76 -3.33 -10.95
C VAL A 197 -5.72 -2.30 -11.38
N ALA A 198 -5.00 -2.53 -12.48
CA ALA A 198 -4.03 -1.57 -13.00
C ALA A 198 -4.68 -0.23 -13.41
N ARG A 199 -5.96 -0.27 -13.81
CA ARG A 199 -6.77 0.93 -14.09
C ARG A 199 -7.37 1.59 -12.84
N GLY A 200 -7.18 1.00 -11.65
CA GLY A 200 -7.76 1.50 -10.40
C GLY A 200 -9.27 1.32 -10.29
N LEU A 201 -9.89 0.46 -11.10
CA LEU A 201 -11.32 0.19 -11.09
C LEU A 201 -11.70 -0.84 -10.02
N VAL A 202 -10.77 -1.75 -9.73
CA VAL A 202 -10.94 -2.84 -8.78
C VAL A 202 -9.77 -2.83 -7.79
N HIS A 203 -10.06 -3.02 -6.51
CA HIS A 203 -9.06 -3.40 -5.52
C HIS A 203 -9.07 -4.91 -5.34
N ILE A 204 -7.92 -5.46 -4.96
CA ILE A 204 -7.83 -6.81 -4.43
C ILE A 204 -7.52 -6.70 -2.95
N ALA A 205 -8.30 -7.38 -2.11
CA ALA A 205 -7.93 -7.65 -0.73
C ALA A 205 -7.22 -9.00 -0.63
N GLY A 206 -6.24 -9.10 0.25
CA GLY A 206 -5.52 -10.33 0.51
C GLY A 206 -4.39 -10.12 1.50
N PHE A 207 -3.72 -11.21 1.88
CA PHE A 207 -2.70 -11.18 2.93
C PHE A 207 -1.53 -10.24 2.59
N THR A 208 -1.19 -9.35 3.52
CA THR A 208 -0.07 -8.40 3.42
C THR A 208 0.83 -8.43 4.68
N PRO A 209 2.00 -7.76 4.67
CA PRO A 209 2.79 -7.55 5.89
C PRO A 209 2.01 -6.90 7.05
N SER A 210 1.03 -6.03 6.78
CA SER A 210 0.13 -5.48 7.79
C SER A 210 -0.69 -6.57 8.47
N ASP A 211 -1.21 -7.56 7.72
CA ASP A 211 -1.90 -8.72 8.30
C ASP A 211 -0.93 -9.55 9.16
N ALA A 212 0.29 -9.79 8.68
CA ALA A 212 1.32 -10.47 9.45
C ALA A 212 1.63 -9.75 10.78
N ALA A 213 1.67 -8.41 10.78
CA ALA A 213 1.86 -7.61 11.98
C ALA A 213 0.74 -7.82 13.01
N HIS A 214 -0.52 -7.94 12.58
CA HIS A 214 -1.65 -8.26 13.44
C HIS A 214 -1.58 -9.68 13.99
N VAL A 215 -1.21 -10.66 13.16
CA VAL A 215 -1.02 -12.06 13.60
C VAL A 215 0.05 -12.17 14.68
N LEU A 216 1.15 -11.41 14.51
CA LEU A 216 2.29 -11.36 15.44
C LEU A 216 2.05 -10.47 16.66
N GLY A 217 0.90 -9.79 16.77
CA GLY A 217 0.59 -8.90 17.90
C GLY A 217 1.41 -7.61 17.91
N ARG A 218 1.98 -7.20 16.77
CA ARG A 218 2.71 -5.93 16.61
C ARG A 218 1.76 -4.75 16.30
N GLN A 219 0.55 -5.06 15.86
CA GLN A 219 -0.54 -4.12 15.60
C GLN A 219 -1.86 -4.71 16.09
N ASP A 220 -2.77 -3.85 16.54
CA ASP A 220 -4.08 -4.21 17.11
C ASP A 220 -5.20 -3.26 16.65
N ASN A 221 -4.93 -2.44 15.63
CA ASN A 221 -5.83 -1.39 15.15
C ASN A 221 -6.90 -1.87 14.15
N TRP A 222 -6.74 -3.07 13.58
CA TRP A 222 -7.73 -3.74 12.71
C TRP A 222 -8.03 -5.16 13.18
N ASP A 223 -8.84 -5.90 12.42
CA ASP A 223 -9.31 -7.24 12.79
C ASP A 223 -8.18 -8.29 12.75
N PRO A 224 -7.68 -8.78 13.90
CA PRO A 224 -6.58 -9.73 13.93
C PRO A 224 -7.05 -11.18 13.66
N VAL A 225 -8.35 -11.46 13.72
CA VAL A 225 -8.90 -12.80 13.47
C VAL A 225 -8.97 -13.04 11.97
N ALA A 226 -9.42 -12.05 11.20
CA ALA A 226 -9.38 -12.12 9.74
C ALA A 226 -7.96 -12.28 9.19
N ALA A 227 -6.96 -11.66 9.82
CA ALA A 227 -5.54 -11.82 9.46
C ALA A 227 -4.99 -13.23 9.71
N ARG A 228 -5.57 -13.98 10.67
CA ARG A 228 -5.12 -15.33 11.05
C ARG A 228 -5.75 -16.45 10.22
N LEU A 229 -6.95 -16.22 9.68
CA LEU A 229 -7.69 -17.18 8.86
C LEU A 229 -7.07 -17.31 7.47
#